data_AF-A0A1Q2L3E9-F1
#
_entry.id   AF-A0A1Q2L3E9-F1
#
_cell.length_a   1.000
_cell.length_b   1.000
_cell.length_c   1.000
_cell.angle_alpha   90.00
_cell.angle_beta   90.00
_cell.angle_gamma   90.00
#
_symmetry.space_group_name_H-M   'P 1'
#
loop_
_entity.id
_entity.type
_entity.pdbx_description
1 polymer ?
#
loop_
_entity_poly.entity_id
_entity_poly.type
_entity_poly.pdbx_seq_one_letter_code
_entity_poly.pdbx_strand_id
1 'polypeptide(L)' 'MPGPLSLIIIAIVALIIFGPKKLPEFGKAFGSSLREFKNATKGLIDDEDEPVKKKDDQKEVK' A
#
# COMPACT_ATOMS: atom_id res chain seq x y z
N MET A 1 -8.64 -9.58 26.34
CA MET A 1 -8.44 -9.03 24.98
C MET A 1 -7.04 -8.44 24.93
N PRO A 2 -6.17 -8.86 23.99
CA PRO A 2 -4.85 -8.24 23.83
C PRO A 2 -5.04 -6.76 23.46
N GLY A 3 -4.45 -5.87 24.26
CA GLY A 3 -4.57 -4.42 24.05
C GLY A 3 -3.61 -3.90 22.97
N PRO A 4 -3.75 -2.63 22.55
CA PRO A 4 -2.83 -2.00 21.57
C PRO A 4 -1.35 -2.15 21.94
N LEU A 5 -1.03 -2.19 23.24
CA LEU A 5 0.33 -2.39 23.76
C LEU A 5 0.94 -3.75 23.38
N SER A 6 0.15 -4.83 23.30
CA SER A 6 0.70 -6.14 22.92
C SER A 6 1.11 -6.18 21.44
N LEU A 7 0.39 -5.48 20.56
CA LEU A 7 0.79 -5.36 19.16
C LEU A 7 2.08 -4.56 18.99
N ILE A 8 2.27 -3.51 19.79
CA ILE A 8 3.50 -2.71 19.79
C ILE A 8 4.71 -3.57 20.21
N ILE A 9 4.56 -4.40 21.24
CA ILE A 9 5.63 -5.31 21.68
C ILE A 9 6.00 -6.31 20.57
N ILE A 10 5.01 -6.90 19.89
CA ILE A 10 5.24 -7.81 18.77
C ILE A 10 5.96 -7.10 17.63
N ALA A 11 5.54 -5.87 17.30
CA ALA A 11 6.18 -5.06 16.28
C ALA A 11 7.65 -4.76 16.61
N ILE A 12 7.97 -4.44 17.87
CA ILE A 12 9.36 -4.21 18.30
C ILE A 12 10.21 -5.48 18.14
N VAL A 13 9.71 -6.64 18.56
CA VAL A 13 10.44 -7.91 18.39
C VAL A 13 10.67 -8.22 16.90
N ALA A 14 9.64 -8.05 16.07
CA ALA A 14 9.75 -8.22 14.62
C ALA A 14 10.76 -7.24 14.00
N LEU A 15 10.78 -5.98 14.47
CA LEU A 15 11.72 -4.96 14.02
C LEU A 15 13.17 -5.28 14.40
N ILE A 16 13.41 -5.99 15.50
CA ILE A 16 14.77 -6.44 15.86
C ILE A 16 15.25 -7.55 14.91
N ILE A 17 14.37 -8.49 14.56
CA ILE A 17 14.69 -9.62 13.67
C ILE A 17 14.85 -9.14 12.22
N PHE A 18 13.90 -8.36 11.72
CA PHE A 18 13.85 -7.92 10.32
C PHE A 18 14.58 -6.60 10.09
N GLY A 19 14.74 -5.76 11.11
CA GLY A 19 15.31 -4.41 11.01
C GLY A 19 14.28 -3.35 10.60
N PRO A 20 14.33 -2.13 11.17
CA PRO A 20 13.37 -1.06 10.88
C PRO A 20 13.46 -0.54 9.44
N LYS A 21 14.59 -0.73 8.76
CA LYS A 21 14.79 -0.33 7.37
C LYS A 21 14.08 -1.26 6.38
N LYS A 22 13.78 -2.51 6.78
CA LYS A 22 13.16 -3.49 5.89
C LYS A 22 11.66 -3.30 5.73
N LEU A 23 10.95 -2.88 6.77
CA LEU A 23 9.52 -2.55 6.67
C LEU A 23 9.17 -1.50 5.59
N PRO A 24 9.84 -0.34 5.49
CA PRO A 24 9.55 0.62 4.42
C PRO A 24 10.00 0.13 3.04
N GLU A 25 11.03 -0.70 2.95
CA GLU A 25 11.47 -1.33 1.70
C GLU A 25 10.39 -2.30 1.18
N PHE A 26 9.91 -3.20 2.05
CA PHE A 26 8.81 -4.12 1.72
C PHE A 26 7.50 -3.38 1.45
N GLY A 27 7.17 -2.35 2.22
CA GLY A 27 5.97 -1.54 2.02
C GLY A 27 5.95 -0.81 0.68
N LYS A 28 7.11 -0.31 0.21
CA LYS A 28 7.22 0.29 -1.13
C LYS A 28 7.02 -0.76 -2.23
N ALA A 29 7.65 -1.93 -2.11
CA ALA A 29 7.51 -3.01 -3.09
C ALA A 29 6.06 -3.53 -3.17
N PHE A 30 5.48 -3.89 -2.02
CA PHE A 30 4.08 -4.33 -1.93
C PHE A 30 3.10 -3.22 -2.35
N GLY A 31 3.38 -1.97 -1.98
CA GLY A 31 2.53 -0.82 -2.31
C GLY A 31 2.46 -0.57 -3.82
N SER A 32 3.58 -0.69 -4.53
CA SER A 32 3.60 -0.61 -6.00
C SER A 32 2.80 -1.75 -6.62
N SER A 33 2.99 -3.00 -6.16
CA SER A 33 2.21 -4.15 -6.64
C SER A 33 0.72 -4.01 -6.36
N LEU A 34 0.33 -3.53 -5.18
CA LEU A 34 -1.07 -3.31 -4.83
C LEU A 34 -1.68 -2.15 -5.63
N ARG A 35 -0.90 -1.10 -5.95
CA ARG A 35 -1.32 0.00 -6.82
C ARG A 35 -1.58 -0.49 -8.24
N GLU A 36 -0.69 -1.29 -8.80
CA GLU A 36 -0.85 -1.91 -10.12
C GLU A 36 -2.03 -2.88 -10.14
N PHE A 37 -2.16 -3.74 -9.11
CA PHE A 37 -3.28 -4.65 -8.95
C PHE A 37 -4.61 -3.90 -8.88
N LYS A 38 -4.68 -2.80 -8.12
CA LYS A 38 -5.87 -1.94 -8.04
C LYS A 38 -6.21 -1.33 -9.40
N ASN A 39 -5.22 -0.83 -10.13
CA ASN A 39 -5.43 -0.21 -11.44
C ASN A 39 -5.91 -1.24 -12.48
N ALA A 40 -5.33 -2.43 -12.50
CA ALA A 40 -5.75 -3.52 -13.37
C ALA A 40 -7.18 -3.98 -13.02
N THR A 41 -7.46 -4.19 -11.73
CA THR A 41 -8.79 -4.58 -11.25
C THR A 41 -9.82 -3.50 -11.54
N LYS A 42 -9.47 -2.21 -11.43
CA LYS A 42 -10.37 -1.11 -11.77
C LYS A 42 -10.76 -1.14 -13.25
N GLY A 43 -9.83 -1.38 -14.17
CA GLY A 43 -10.13 -1.50 -15.60
C GLY A 43 -11.05 -2.69 -15.93
N LEU A 44 -10.91 -3.80 -15.20
CA LEU A 44 -11.77 -4.98 -15.38
C LEU A 44 -13.19 -4.79 -14.82
N ILE A 45 -13.35 -3.93 -13.80
CA ILE A 45 -14.65 -3.60 -13.21
C ILE A 45 -15.35 -2.47 -13.99
N ASP A 46 -14.60 -1.55 -14.60
CA ASP A 46 -15.12 -0.42 -15.40
C ASP A 46 -15.71 -0.87 -16.76
N ASP A 47 -15.43 -2.10 -17.22
CA ASP A 47 -16.04 -2.69 -18.44
C ASP A 47 -17.51 -3.11 -18.23
N GLU A 48 -18.02 -3.14 -16.99
CA GLU A 48 -19.43 -3.46 -16.68
C GLU A 48 -20.29 -2.24 -16.28
N ASP A 49 -19.70 -1.07 -15.95
CA ASP A 49 -20.45 0.16 -15.62
C ASP A 49 -19.62 1.45 -15.90
N GLU A 50 -20.23 2.41 -16.59
CA GLU A 50 -19.69 3.68 -17.11
C GLU A 50 -19.05 4.68 -16.06
N PRO A 51 -18.41 5.79 -16.49
CA PRO A 51 -17.01 6.15 -16.21
C PRO A 51 -16.78 6.91 -14.89
N VAL A 52 -15.84 6.44 -14.04
CA VAL A 52 -15.39 7.21 -12.86
C VAL A 52 -14.10 7.99 -13.14
N LYS A 53 -14.30 9.28 -13.48
CA LYS A 53 -13.33 10.38 -13.37
C LYS A 53 -12.53 10.33 -12.06
N LYS A 54 -11.20 10.51 -12.15
CA LYS A 54 -10.30 11.35 -11.32
C LYS A 54 -8.85 11.00 -11.67
N LYS A 55 -8.12 11.88 -12.38
CA LYS A 55 -7.24 12.93 -11.83
C LYS A 55 -6.26 12.38 -10.80
N ASP A 56 -4.99 12.23 -11.20
CA ASP A 56 -3.82 12.86 -10.56
C ASP A 56 -2.54 12.33 -11.21
N ASP A 57 -2.05 13.04 -12.22
CA ASP A 57 -0.62 13.09 -12.59
C ASP A 57 -0.42 14.33 -13.51
N GLN A 58 -0.75 15.52 -12.97
CA GLN A 58 -0.26 16.80 -13.47
C GLN A 58 0.68 17.38 -12.40
N LYS A 59 1.92 16.90 -12.40
CA LYS A 59 3.09 17.65 -11.92
C LYS A 59 4.18 17.57 -12.98
N GLU A 60 3.88 18.11 -14.16
CA GLU A 60 4.87 18.77 -14.98
C GLU A 60 4.78 20.25 -14.63
N VAL A 61 5.65 20.70 -13.72
CA VAL A 61 5.99 22.12 -13.60
C VAL A 61 7.46 22.20 -13.94
N LYS A 62 7.67 22.47 -15.23
CA LYS A 62 8.68 23.36 -15.83
C LYS A 62 10.04 23.47 -15.14
#